data_AF-A0A952VI19-F1
#
_entry.id   AF-A0A952VI19-F1
#
_cell.length_a   1.000
_cell.length_b   1.000
_cell.length_c   1.000
_cell.angle_alpha   90.00
_cell.angle_beta   90.00
_cell.angle_gamma   90.00
#
_symmetry.space_group_name_H-M   'P 1'
#
loop_
_entity.id
_entity.type
_entity.pdbx_description
1 polymer ?
#
loop_
_entity_poly.entity_id
_entity_poly.type
_entity_poly.pdbx_seq_one_letter_code
_entity_poly.pdbx_strand_id
1 'polypeptide(L)'
;MRLISQMEGAVTSVAQNIAEGKGRQHRKEFLQYLSIAQGSLYEALTLNEVFGRRLIFSEVESVTIRLRSERLDRKLNGLMNAIRGKGRHGG
;
A
#
# COMPACT_ATOMS: atom_id res chain seq x y z
N MET A 1 -20.67 8.84 -3.65
CA MET A 1 -19.62 9.86 -3.43
C MET A 1 -18.67 9.48 -2.28
N ARG A 2 -19.10 9.32 -1.01
CA ARG A 2 -18.20 9.05 0.14
C ARG A 2 -17.23 7.86 -0.01
N LEU A 3 -17.66 6.75 -0.61
CA LEU A 3 -16.76 5.59 -0.79
C LEU A 3 -15.70 5.84 -1.87
N ILE A 4 -16.01 6.60 -2.92
CA ILE A 4 -15.06 6.94 -3.99
C ILE A 4 -13.93 7.78 -3.40
N SER A 5 -14.27 8.82 -2.62
CA SER A 5 -13.27 9.62 -1.92
C SER A 5 -12.44 8.80 -0.91
N GLN A 6 -13.02 7.76 -0.29
CA GLN A 6 -12.24 6.85 0.56
C GLN A 6 -11.25 6.01 -0.26
N MET A 7 -11.65 5.54 -1.44
CA MET A 7 -10.77 4.80 -2.34
C MET A 7 -9.63 5.68 -2.86
N GLU A 8 -9.95 6.90 -3.29
CA GLU A 8 -8.95 7.88 -3.73
C GLU A 8 -7.95 8.20 -2.61
N GLY A 9 -8.45 8.40 -1.38
CA GLY A 9 -7.63 8.64 -0.20
C GLY A 9 -6.71 7.47 0.11
N ALA A 10 -7.24 6.23 0.13
CA ALA A 10 -6.47 5.03 0.40
C ALA A 10 -5.36 4.82 -0.66
N VAL A 11 -5.70 4.92 -1.95
CA VAL A 11 -4.74 4.76 -3.06
C VAL A 11 -3.64 5.84 -3.00
N THR A 12 -4.01 7.09 -2.79
CA THR A 12 -3.05 8.21 -2.72
C THR A 12 -2.13 8.08 -1.49
N SER A 13 -2.70 7.66 -0.36
CA SER A 13 -2.00 7.46 0.91
C SER A 13 -0.85 6.47 0.81
N VAL A 14 -0.95 5.43 -0.04
CA VAL A 14 0.15 4.49 -0.31
C VAL A 14 1.40 5.23 -0.80
N ALA A 15 1.26 6.05 -1.84
CA ALA A 15 2.40 6.76 -2.42
C ALA A 15 2.93 7.84 -1.48
N GLN A 16 2.04 8.57 -0.81
CA GLN A 16 2.40 9.61 0.16
C GLN A 16 3.25 9.06 1.30
N ASN A 17 2.83 7.94 1.91
CA ASN A 17 3.57 7.34 3.02
C ASN A 17 4.94 6.78 2.58
N ILE A 18 5.05 6.18 1.39
CA ILE A 18 6.35 5.74 0.87
C ILE A 18 7.30 6.94 0.70
N ALA A 19 6.82 8.03 0.08
CA ALA A 19 7.62 9.22 -0.17
C ALA A 19 8.03 9.92 1.13
N GLU A 20 7.10 10.11 2.06
CA GLU A 20 7.35 10.73 3.36
C GLU A 20 8.33 9.90 4.19
N GLY A 21 8.09 8.59 4.28
CA GLY A 21 8.97 7.66 4.98
C GLY A 21 10.39 7.65 4.42
N LYS A 22 10.53 7.76 3.09
CA LYS A 22 11.84 7.83 2.42
C LYS A 22 12.62 9.10 2.80
N GLY A 23 11.92 10.19 3.16
CA GLY A 23 12.52 11.43 3.64
C GLY A 23 12.92 11.41 5.12
N ARG A 24 12.59 10.36 5.88
CA ARG A 24 12.95 10.23 7.31
C ARG A 24 14.40 9.84 7.51
N GLN A 25 14.97 10.22 8.66
CA GLN A 25 16.38 10.01 8.97
C GLN A 25 16.66 8.57 9.39
N HIS A 26 15.78 7.95 10.18
CA HIS A 26 16.01 6.62 10.71
C HIS A 26 15.25 5.53 9.95
N ARG A 27 15.90 4.37 9.83
CA ARG A 27 15.31 3.19 9.16
C ARG A 27 14.03 2.70 9.83
N LYS A 28 13.96 2.80 11.17
CA LYS A 28 12.78 2.39 11.93
C LYS A 28 11.56 3.25 11.56
N GLU A 29 11.76 4.56 11.37
CA GLU A 29 10.71 5.45 10.89
C GLU A 29 10.30 5.08 9.47
N PHE A 30 11.26 4.87 8.56
CA PHE A 30 10.91 4.47 7.19
C PHE A 30 10.09 3.17 7.16
N LEU A 31 10.45 2.17 7.99
CA LEU A 31 9.67 0.94 8.14
C LEU A 31 8.26 1.18 8.67
N GLN A 32 8.07 2.12 9.60
CA GLN A 32 6.74 2.50 10.09
C GLN A 32 5.88 3.10 8.97
N TYR A 33 6.44 4.02 8.18
CA TYR A 33 5.74 4.59 7.03
C TYR A 33 5.41 3.56 5.96
N LEU A 34 6.32 2.61 5.68
CA LEU A 34 6.03 1.50 4.76
C LEU A 34 4.91 0.59 5.28
N SER A 35 4.82 0.38 6.60
CA SER A 35 3.71 -0.35 7.22
C SER A 35 2.38 0.39 7.07
N ILE A 36 2.39 1.73 7.19
CA ILE A 36 1.18 2.55 6.96
C ILE A 36 0.77 2.46 5.49
N ALA A 37 1.72 2.59 4.56
CA ALA A 37 1.47 2.43 3.12
C ALA A 37 0.85 1.06 2.78
N GLN A 38 1.32 0.00 3.43
CA GLN A 38 0.74 -1.34 3.28
C GLN A 38 -0.69 -1.42 3.84
N GLY A 39 -0.96 -0.78 4.99
CA GLY A 39 -2.32 -0.63 5.52
C GLY A 39 -3.27 0.04 4.53
N SER A 40 -2.89 1.18 3.96
CA SER A 40 -3.68 1.90 2.95
C SER A 40 -3.94 1.06 1.69
N LEU A 41 -2.98 0.21 1.31
CA LEU A 41 -3.16 -0.72 0.19
C LEU A 41 -4.25 -1.76 0.48
N TYR A 42 -4.32 -2.29 1.71
CA TYR A 42 -5.36 -3.22 2.13
C TYR A 42 -6.74 -2.55 2.25
N GLU A 43 -6.79 -1.29 2.65
CA GLU A 43 -8.02 -0.50 2.61
C GLU A 43 -8.54 -0.34 1.18
N ALA A 44 -7.66 -0.03 0.22
CA ALA A 44 -8.01 0.06 -1.19
C ALA A 44 -8.51 -1.28 -1.76
N LEU A 45 -7.89 -2.40 -1.38
CA LEU A 45 -8.37 -3.74 -1.74
C LEU A 45 -9.77 -4.03 -1.17
N THR A 46 -10.02 -3.66 0.08
CA THR A 46 -11.34 -3.82 0.71
C THR A 46 -12.41 -3.01 -0.02
N LEU A 47 -12.10 -1.76 -0.39
CA LEU A 47 -13.01 -0.92 -1.15
C LEU A 47 -13.23 -1.43 -2.58
N ASN A 48 -12.21 -1.99 -3.22
CA ASN A 48 -12.35 -2.64 -4.53
C ASN A 48 -13.37 -3.78 -4.50
N GLU A 49 -13.36 -4.62 -3.46
CA GLU A 49 -14.35 -5.69 -3.28
C GLU A 49 -15.76 -5.13 -3.06
N VAL A 50 -15.91 -4.05 -2.29
CA VAL A 50 -17.19 -3.35 -2.12
C VAL A 50 -17.69 -2.75 -3.45
N PHE A 51 -16.79 -2.20 -4.27
CA PHE A 51 -17.12 -1.61 -5.56
C PHE A 51 -17.53 -2.65 -6.60
N GLY A 52 -16.86 -3.80 -6.63
CA GLY A 52 -17.27 -4.92 -7.48
C GLY A 52 -18.68 -5.42 -7.13
N ARG A 53 -18.99 -5.59 -5.83
CA ARG A 53 -20.34 -6.00 -5.38
C ARG A 53 -21.43 -4.99 -5.72
N ARG A 54 -21.08 -3.71 -5.79
CA ARG A 54 -22.00 -2.62 -6.15
C ARG A 54 -22.06 -2.36 -7.66
N LEU A 55 -21.34 -3.15 -8.46
CA LEU A 55 -21.23 -2.99 -9.92
C LEU A 55 -20.70 -1.60 -10.32
N ILE A 56 -19.92 -0.96 -9.43
CA ILE A 56 -19.23 0.31 -9.73
C ILE A 56 -18.02 0.02 -10.62
N PHE A 57 -17.34 -1.09 -10.37
CA PHE A 57 -16.33 -1.66 -11.25
C PHE A 57 -16.84 -2.96 -11.85
N SER A 58 -16.50 -3.18 -13.11
CA SER A 58 -16.63 -4.49 -13.74
C SER A 58 -15.73 -5.52 -13.06
N GLU A 59 -16.05 -6.80 -13.24
CA GLU A 59 -15.20 -7.89 -12.73
C GLU A 59 -13.75 -7.78 -13.24
N VAL A 60 -13.57 -7.42 -14.52
CA VAL A 60 -12.26 -7.24 -15.13
C VAL A 60 -11.47 -6.11 -14.45
N GLU A 61 -12.12 -4.98 -14.16
CA GLU A 61 -11.49 -3.87 -13.43
C GLU A 61 -11.12 -4.28 -12.01
N SER A 62 -12.05 -4.93 -11.29
CA SER A 62 -11.81 -5.40 -9.91
C SER A 62 -10.66 -6.40 -9.82
N VAL A 63 -10.59 -7.36 -10.76
CA VAL A 63 -9.49 -8.32 -10.87
C VAL A 63 -8.18 -7.61 -11.19
N THR A 64 -8.20 -6.65 -12.12
CA THR A 64 -7.01 -5.87 -12.51
C THR A 64 -6.45 -5.09 -11.32
N ILE A 65 -7.32 -4.42 -10.56
CA ILE A 65 -6.94 -3.68 -9.36
C ILE A 65 -6.32 -4.63 -8.33
N ARG A 66 -6.96 -5.78 -8.07
CA ARG A 66 -6.45 -6.79 -7.13
C ARG A 66 -5.05 -7.28 -7.50
N LEU A 67 -4.83 -7.68 -8.75
CA LEU A 67 -3.52 -8.16 -9.23
C LEU A 67 -2.43 -7.08 -9.13
N ARG A 68 -2.77 -5.82 -9.40
CA ARG A 68 -1.82 -4.70 -9.25
C ARG A 68 -1.47 -4.47 -7.78
N SER A 69 -2.46 -4.54 -6.89
CA SER A 69 -2.27 -4.41 -5.45
C SER A 69 -1.42 -5.55 -4.87
N GLU A 70 -1.66 -6.81 -5.24
CA GLU A 70 -0.83 -7.95 -4.83
C GLU A 70 0.63 -7.83 -5.28
N ARG A 71 0.85 -7.28 -6.48
CA ARG A 71 2.20 -6.98 -6.97
C ARG A 71 2.86 -5.89 -6.13
N LEU A 72 2.10 -4.86 -5.73
CA LEU A 72 2.60 -3.78 -4.90
C LEU A 72 2.92 -4.26 -3.47
N ASP A 73 2.06 -5.07 -2.88
CA ASP A 73 2.26 -5.67 -1.56
C ASP A 73 3.56 -6.48 -1.51
N ARG A 74 3.79 -7.35 -2.50
CA ARG A 74 5.07 -8.09 -2.61
C ARG A 74 6.29 -7.18 -2.69
N LYS A 75 6.19 -6.07 -3.43
CA LYS A 75 7.28 -5.07 -3.52
C LYS A 75 7.51 -4.36 -2.19
N LEU A 76 6.45 -3.97 -1.51
CA LEU A 76 6.52 -3.34 -0.18
C LEU A 76 7.16 -4.29 0.84
N ASN A 77 6.71 -5.54 0.88
CA ASN A 77 7.28 -6.58 1.74
C ASN A 77 8.78 -6.83 1.44
N GLY A 78 9.14 -6.94 0.17
CA GLY A 78 10.54 -7.07 -0.24
C GLY A 78 11.41 -5.88 0.20
N LEU A 79 10.90 -4.66 0.03
CA LEU A 79 11.58 -3.44 0.46
C LEU A 79 11.74 -3.38 1.99
N MET A 80 10.68 -3.66 2.74
CA MET A 80 10.72 -3.71 4.21
C MET A 80 11.75 -4.72 4.72
N ASN A 81 11.77 -5.92 4.12
CA ASN A 81 12.75 -6.96 4.48
C ASN A 81 14.19 -6.54 4.16
N ALA A 82 14.43 -5.89 3.01
CA ALA A 82 15.75 -5.37 2.66
C ALA A 82 16.23 -4.29 3.65
N ILE A 83 15.34 -3.40 4.11
CA ILE A 83 15.67 -2.35 5.08
C ILE A 83 15.95 -2.94 6.46
N ARG A 84 15.16 -3.94 6.90
CA ARG A 84 15.39 -4.70 8.14
C ARG A 84 16.74 -5.43 8.11
N GLY A 85 17.07 -6.09 6.99
CA GLY A 85 18.29 -6.89 6.83
C GLY A 85 19.58 -6.08 6.83
N LYS A 86 19.57 -4.84 6.33
CA LYS A 86 20.76 -3.98 6.31
C LYS A 86 21.26 -3.55 7.71
N GLY A 87 20.61 -3.93 8.81
CA GLY A 87 21.04 -3.63 10.19
C GLY A 87 21.96 -4.67 10.83
N ARG A 88 22.19 -5.82 10.19
CA ARG A 88 22.92 -6.97 10.78
C ARG A 88 24.42 -7.05 10.43
N HIS A 89 24.98 -6.09 9.71
CA HIS A 89 26.39 -6.10 9.27
C HIS A 89 27.18 -4.88 9.80
N GLY A 90 26.98 -4.52 11.07
CA GLY A 90 27.66 -3.40 11.71
C GLY A 90 27.85 -3.63 13.20
N GLY A 91 28.55 -4.71 13.55
CA GLY A 91 28.98 -5.07 14.90
C GLY A 91 30.18 -6.00 14.78
#